data_AF-A0A960D2X3-F1
#
_entry.id   AF-A0A960D2X3-F1
#
_cell.length_a   1.000
_cell.length_b   1.000
_cell.length_c   1.000
_cell.angle_alpha   90.00
_cell.angle_beta   90.00
_cell.angle_gamma   90.00
#
_symmetry.space_group_name_H-M   'P 1'
#
loop_
_entity.id
_entity.type
_entity.pdbx_description
1 polymer ?
#
loop_
_entity_poly.entity_id
_entity_poly.type
_entity_poly.pdbx_seq_one_letter_code
_entity_poly.pdbx_strand_id
1 'polypeptide(L)' 'GCLDELIASGRKAMEPRPDRYDDWYDRCQAELKTMVWSQPSIKHSFYKNSDGVVHSLSPWRLVDYWSWTRTPDPDDFVLQ' A
#
# COMPACT_ATOMS: atom_id res chain seq x y z
N GLY A 1 11.36 13.93 -0.43
CA GLY A 1 10.17 13.11 -0.76
C GLY A 1 10.21 12.71 -2.22
N CYS A 2 9.22 11.97 -2.75
CA CYS A 2 9.29 11.44 -4.12
C CYS A 2 9.49 12.53 -5.20
N LEU A 3 8.86 13.69 -5.04
CA LEU A 3 9.07 14.82 -5.97
C LEU A 3 10.49 15.38 -5.92
N ASP A 4 11.08 15.49 -4.72
CA ASP A 4 12.47 15.96 -4.57
C ASP A 4 13.44 14.98 -5.23
N GLU A 5 13.21 13.66 -5.04
CA GLU A 5 14.01 12.59 -5.66
C GLU A 5 13.90 12.61 -7.19
N LEU A 6 12.68 12.78 -7.71
CA LEU A 6 12.43 12.88 -9.16
C LEU A 6 13.14 14.10 -9.76
N ILE A 7 13.09 15.25 -9.10
CA ILE A 7 13.79 16.47 -9.55
C ILE A 7 15.32 16.27 -9.47
N ALA A 8 15.83 15.73 -8.35
CA ALA A 8 17.26 15.54 -8.14
C ALA A 8 17.89 14.53 -9.12
N SER A 9 17.14 13.48 -9.48
CA SER A 9 17.58 12.48 -10.46
C SER A 9 17.54 12.98 -11.91
N GLY A 10 16.92 14.14 -12.19
CA GLY A 10 16.78 14.70 -13.54
C GLY A 10 15.85 13.90 -14.44
N ARG A 11 14.94 13.12 -13.83
CA ARG A 11 14.03 12.19 -14.51
C ARG A 11 12.66 12.82 -14.70
N LYS A 12 11.85 12.23 -15.57
CA LYS A 12 10.52 12.73 -15.96
C LYS A 12 9.39 11.89 -15.35
N ALA A 13 9.66 10.64 -15.00
CA ALA A 13 8.70 9.78 -14.31
C ALA A 13 9.36 8.96 -13.18
N MET A 14 8.55 8.64 -12.18
CA MET A 14 8.87 7.79 -11.05
C MET A 14 7.67 6.88 -10.80
N GLU A 15 7.83 5.58 -11.06
CA GLU A 15 6.78 4.57 -10.89
C GLU A 15 7.23 3.51 -9.89
N PRO A 16 6.36 3.04 -8.98
CA PRO A 16 6.73 1.95 -8.09
C PRO A 16 7.06 0.68 -8.90
N ARG A 17 8.08 -0.06 -8.47
CA ARG A 17 8.38 -1.35 -9.08
C ARG A 17 7.22 -2.34 -8.83
N PRO A 18 6.80 -3.14 -9.84
CA PRO A 18 5.67 -4.05 -9.69
C PRO A 18 5.81 -5.04 -8.52
N ASP A 19 7.01 -5.60 -8.30
CA ASP A 19 7.27 -6.53 -7.19
C ASP A 19 7.18 -5.88 -5.81
N ARG A 20 7.49 -4.58 -5.70
CA ARG A 20 7.31 -3.82 -4.44
C ARG A 20 5.84 -3.53 -4.18
N TYR A 21 5.09 -3.23 -5.24
CA TYR A 21 3.64 -3.10 -5.15
C TYR A 21 2.99 -4.41 -4.71
N ASP A 22 3.39 -5.54 -5.32
CA ASP A 22 2.85 -6.86 -5.00
C ASP A 22 3.16 -7.26 -3.55
N ASP A 23 4.40 -7.07 -3.07
CA ASP A 23 4.76 -7.29 -1.64
C ASP A 23 3.88 -6.47 -0.69
N TRP A 24 3.69 -5.18 -1.00
CA TRP A 24 2.85 -4.31 -0.20
C TRP A 24 1.40 -4.78 -0.16
N TYR A 25 0.85 -5.16 -1.32
CA TYR A 25 -0.52 -5.65 -1.44
C TYR A 25 -0.71 -6.94 -0.64
N ASP A 26 0.19 -7.91 -0.77
CA ASP A 26 0.11 -9.20 -0.08
C ASP A 26 0.16 -9.03 1.44
N ARG A 27 1.06 -8.17 1.94
CA ARG A 27 1.15 -7.85 3.37
C ARG A 27 -0.12 -7.16 3.88
N CYS A 28 -0.67 -6.22 3.11
CA CYS A 28 -1.92 -5.54 3.47
C CYS A 28 -3.09 -6.52 3.51
N GLN A 29 -3.21 -7.39 2.52
CA GLN A 29 -4.28 -8.39 2.47
C GLN A 29 -4.16 -9.42 3.58
N ALA A 30 -2.93 -9.86 3.92
CA ALA A 30 -2.70 -10.76 5.04
C ALA A 30 -3.17 -10.14 6.36
N GLU A 31 -2.82 -8.88 6.62
CA GLU A 31 -3.23 -8.19 7.84
C GLU A 31 -4.74 -7.88 7.84
N LEU A 32 -5.31 -7.40 6.73
CA LEU A 32 -6.74 -7.11 6.64
C LEU A 32 -7.60 -8.34 6.95
N LYS A 33 -7.14 -9.56 6.59
CA LYS A 33 -7.85 -10.81 6.92
C LYS A 33 -7.95 -11.09 8.42
N THR A 34 -7.09 -10.49 9.26
CA THR A 34 -7.13 -10.65 10.73
C THR A 34 -8.03 -9.60 11.40
N MET A 35 -8.48 -8.58 10.67
CA MET A 35 -9.23 -7.46 11.21
C MET A 35 -10.74 -7.73 11.28
N VAL A 36 -11.42 -6.97 12.15
CA VAL A 36 -12.87 -7.09 12.40
C VAL A 36 -13.72 -6.93 11.14
N TRP A 37 -13.25 -6.16 10.15
CA TRP A 37 -13.96 -5.92 8.89
C TRP A 37 -14.00 -7.14 7.98
N SER A 38 -13.06 -8.08 8.17
CA SER A 38 -12.94 -9.32 7.39
C SER A 38 -13.64 -10.50 8.04
N GLN A 39 -14.26 -10.32 9.22
CA GLN A 39 -14.94 -11.42 9.90
C GLN A 39 -16.04 -12.04 9.01
N PRO A 40 -16.22 -13.38 9.03
CA PRO A 40 -17.20 -14.05 8.17
C PRO A 40 -18.66 -13.66 8.42
N SER A 41 -19.00 -13.22 9.63
CA SER A 41 -20.36 -12.79 9.98
C SER A 41 -20.75 -11.46 9.33
N ILE A 42 -19.78 -10.62 8.94
CA ILE A 42 -20.03 -9.39 8.18
C ILE A 42 -20.24 -9.78 6.72
N LYS A 43 -21.51 -9.92 6.35
CA LYS A 43 -21.95 -10.25 4.97
C LYS A 43 -21.89 -9.05 4.03
N HIS A 44 -22.15 -7.85 4.54
CA HIS A 44 -22.19 -6.62 3.75
C HIS A 44 -21.43 -5.50 4.46
N SER A 45 -20.49 -4.88 3.75
CA SER A 45 -19.85 -3.64 4.16
C SER A 45 -19.52 -2.83 2.91
N PHE A 46 -19.43 -1.51 3.05
CA PHE A 46 -19.00 -0.62 1.96
C PHE A 46 -17.61 -0.98 1.41
N TYR A 47 -16.75 -1.60 2.23
CA TYR A 47 -15.36 -1.89 1.89
C TYR A 47 -15.14 -3.29 1.31
N LYS A 48 -16.17 -4.14 1.32
CA LYS A 48 -16.07 -5.57 0.96
C LYS A 48 -16.67 -5.80 -0.42
N ASN A 49 -15.90 -6.37 -1.33
CA ASN A 49 -16.36 -6.70 -2.69
C ASN A 49 -17.27 -7.95 -2.69
N SER A 50 -17.77 -8.33 -3.87
CA SER A 50 -18.62 -9.52 -4.05
C SER A 50 -17.95 -10.83 -3.61
N ASP A 51 -16.62 -10.88 -3.62
CA ASP A 51 -15.83 -12.05 -3.24
C ASP A 51 -15.49 -12.07 -1.73
N GLY A 52 -15.99 -11.09 -0.97
CA GLY A 52 -15.74 -11.00 0.46
C GLY A 52 -14.38 -10.39 0.83
N VAL A 53 -13.67 -9.80 -0.13
CA VAL A 53 -12.33 -9.21 0.08
C VAL A 53 -12.44 -7.71 0.34
N VAL A 54 -11.66 -7.23 1.32
CA VAL A 54 -11.56 -5.81 1.67
C VAL A 54 -10.32 -5.21 1.00
N HIS A 55 -10.50 -4.15 0.22
CA HIS A 55 -9.40 -3.51 -0.54
C HIS A 55 -9.08 -2.07 -0.13
N SER A 56 -10.06 -1.35 0.42
CA SER A 56 -9.97 0.12 0.57
C SER A 56 -9.52 0.60 1.95
N LEU A 57 -9.32 -0.30 2.91
CA LEU A 57 -8.88 0.04 4.26
C LEU A 57 -7.38 -0.18 4.43
N SER A 58 -6.73 0.71 5.15
CA SER A 58 -5.39 0.45 5.67
C SER A 58 -5.49 -0.31 6.98
N PRO A 59 -4.85 -1.48 7.11
CA PRO A 59 -4.82 -2.23 8.37
C PRO A 59 -3.75 -1.72 9.36
N TRP A 60 -2.91 -0.76 8.94
CA TRP A 60 -1.71 -0.37 9.67
C TRP A 60 -1.99 0.72 10.71
N ARG A 61 -1.22 0.70 11.80
CA ARG A 61 -1.17 1.84 12.73
C ARG A 61 -0.55 3.03 12.01
N LEU A 62 -1.14 4.21 12.21
CA LEU A 62 -0.70 5.44 11.53
C LEU A 62 0.78 5.76 11.78
N VAL A 63 1.30 5.48 12.97
CA VAL A 63 2.72 5.71 13.32
C VAL A 63 3.67 4.81 12.53
N ASP A 64 3.30 3.55 12.31
CA ASP A 64 4.13 2.61 11.55
C ASP A 64 4.14 2.99 10.08
N TYR A 65 2.94 3.22 9.52
CA TYR A 65 2.78 3.65 8.14
C TYR A 65 3.58 4.92 7.86
N TRP A 66 3.43 5.94 8.71
CA TRP A 66 4.20 7.18 8.58
C TRP A 66 5.70 6.93 8.67
N SER A 67 6.16 6.10 9.60
CA SER A 67 7.58 5.77 9.72
C SER A 67 8.13 5.10 8.46
N TRP A 68 7.37 4.19 7.83
CA TRP A 68 7.78 3.50 6.62
C TRP A 68 7.80 4.41 5.39
N THR A 69 6.85 5.33 5.27
CA THR A 69 6.66 6.13 4.05
C THR A 69 7.20 7.56 4.15
N ARG A 70 7.84 7.94 5.27
CA ARG A 70 8.31 9.33 5.48
C ARG A 70 9.38 9.76 4.47
N THR A 71 10.22 8.83 4.03
CA THR A 71 11.28 9.06 3.05
C THR A 71 11.19 7.97 1.98
N PRO A 72 11.18 8.31 0.68
CA PRO A 72 11.19 7.29 -0.36
C PRO A 72 12.52 6.53 -0.36
N ASP A 73 12.45 5.23 -0.56
CA ASP A 73 13.61 4.42 -0.95
C ASP A 73 13.71 4.43 -2.49
N PRO A 74 14.75 5.03 -3.10
CA PRO A 74 14.88 5.07 -4.55
C PRO A 74 14.87 3.69 -5.22
N ASP A 75 15.32 2.63 -4.53
CA ASP A 75 15.38 1.27 -5.06
C ASP A 75 13.99 0.62 -5.21
N ASP A 76 12.94 1.24 -4.65
CA ASP A 76 11.56 0.80 -4.81
C ASP A 76 10.89 1.32 -6.09
N PHE A 77 11.59 2.15 -6.87
CA PHE A 77 11.02 2.83 -8.03
C PHE A 77 11.80 2.58 -9.33
N VAL A 78 11.08 2.65 -10.44
CA VAL A 78 11.64 2.82 -11.79
C VAL A 78 11.63 4.31 -12.11
N LEU A 79 12.82 4.88 -12.32
CA LEU A 79 12.99 6.27 -12.70
C LEU A 79 13.29 6.38 -14.21
N GLN A 80 12.49 7.17 -14.93
CA GLN A 80 12.58 7.32 -16.40
C GLN A 80 12.89 8.75 -16.81
#